data_AF-A0A522VS49-F1
#
_entry.id   AF-A0A522VS49-F1
#
_cell.length_a   1.000
_cell.length_b   1.000
_cell.length_c   1.000
_cell.angle_alpha   90.00
_cell.angle_beta   90.00
_cell.angle_gamma   90.00
#
_symmetry.space_group_name_H-M   'P 1'
#
loop_
_entity.id
_entity.type
_entity.pdbx_description
1 polymer ?
#
loop_
_entity_poly.entity_id
_entity_poly.type
_entity_poly.pdbx_seq_one_letter_code
_entity_poly.pdbx_strand_id
1 'polypeptide(L)'
;PAATLARVHAPLLAPSLVAATLLVFVDVMKELPATLALRPFDFDTLAVQTFNLAKDERLAEASLPALAIVLVGLIPVYLLARSMARR
;
A
#
# COMPACT_ATOMS: atom_id res chain seq x y z
N PRO A 1 -18.98 -23.02 -17.68
CA PRO A 1 -18.51 -22.47 -16.38
C PRO A 1 -17.54 -21.28 -16.51
N ALA A 2 -16.39 -21.44 -17.18
CA ALA A 2 -15.39 -20.37 -17.32
C ALA A 2 -15.91 -19.14 -18.09
N ALA A 3 -16.73 -19.34 -19.13
CA ALA A 3 -17.34 -18.26 -19.90
C ALA A 3 -18.28 -17.37 -19.07
N THR A 4 -19.07 -17.98 -18.17
CA THR A 4 -19.97 -17.26 -17.25
C THR A 4 -19.17 -16.46 -16.21
N LEU A 5 -18.10 -17.06 -15.68
CA LEU A 5 -17.19 -16.39 -14.75
C LEU A 5 -16.55 -15.14 -15.37
N ALA A 6 -16.03 -15.26 -16.60
CA ALA A 6 -15.35 -14.17 -17.27
C ALA A 6 -16.30 -13.06 -17.78
N ARG A 7 -17.50 -13.40 -18.24
CA ARG A 7 -18.42 -12.41 -18.83
C ARG A 7 -19.40 -11.79 -17.85
N VAL A 8 -19.74 -12.48 -16.77
CA VAL A 8 -20.74 -12.01 -15.79
C VAL A 8 -20.06 -11.65 -14.49
N HIS A 9 -19.38 -12.61 -13.85
CA HIS A 9 -18.80 -12.40 -12.51
C HIS A 9 -17.60 -11.44 -12.52
N ALA A 10 -16.68 -11.56 -13.48
CA ALA A 10 -15.49 -10.70 -13.53
C ALA A 10 -15.82 -9.20 -13.64
N PRO A 11 -16.68 -8.72 -14.57
CA PRO A 11 -17.03 -7.28 -14.63
C PRO A 11 -17.86 -6.81 -13.43
N LEU A 12 -18.69 -7.68 -12.83
CA LEU A 12 -19.41 -7.38 -11.59
C LEU A 12 -18.47 -7.20 -10.40
N LEU A 13 -17.42 -8.03 -10.32
CA LEU A 13 -16.43 -7.99 -9.25
C LEU A 13 -15.33 -6.95 -9.47
N ALA A 14 -15.12 -6.49 -10.71
CA ALA A 14 -14.04 -5.56 -11.05
C ALA A 14 -13.96 -4.32 -10.14
N PRO A 15 -15.06 -3.63 -9.77
CA PRO A 15 -15.00 -2.50 -8.84
C PRO A 15 -14.50 -2.90 -7.44
N SER A 16 -14.98 -4.03 -6.91
CA SER A 16 -14.56 -4.55 -5.61
C SER A 16 -13.12 -5.05 -5.63
N LEU A 17 -12.69 -5.65 -6.74
CA LEU A 17 -11.31 -6.06 -6.99
C LEU A 17 -10.37 -4.86 -6.99
N VAL A 18 -10.71 -3.79 -7.71
CA VAL A 18 -9.92 -2.55 -7.72
C VAL A 18 -9.79 -1.99 -6.30
N ALA A 19 -10.89 -1.92 -5.54
CA ALA A 19 -10.85 -1.48 -4.16
C ALA A 19 -9.95 -2.36 -3.28
N ALA A 20 -10.10 -3.69 -3.36
CA ALA A 20 -9.29 -4.64 -2.62
C ALA A 20 -7.80 -4.55 -2.99
N THR A 21 -7.47 -4.43 -4.28
CA THR A 21 -6.09 -4.29 -4.75
C THR A 21 -5.46 -2.99 -4.23
N LEU A 22 -6.19 -1.87 -4.26
CA LEU A 22 -5.70 -0.60 -3.71
C LEU A 22 -5.45 -0.67 -2.20
N LEU A 23 -6.35 -1.32 -1.46
CA LEU A 23 -6.17 -1.53 -0.02
C LEU A 23 -4.96 -2.41 0.30
N VAL A 24 -4.84 -3.57 -0.36
CA VAL A 24 -3.70 -4.47 -0.19
C VAL A 24 -2.40 -3.79 -0.57
N PHE A 25 -2.37 -2.99 -1.64
CA PHE A 25 -1.18 -2.21 -2.01
C PHE A 25 -0.74 -1.26 -0.89
N VAL A 26 -1.69 -0.50 -0.32
CA VAL A 26 -1.41 0.44 0.77
C VAL A 26 -0.94 -0.28 2.03
N ASP A 27 -1.50 -1.45 2.34
CA ASP A 27 -1.11 -2.23 3.51
C ASP A 27 0.25 -2.89 3.34
N VAL A 28 0.54 -3.48 2.17
CA VAL A 28 1.86 -4.06 1.88
C VAL A 28 2.96 -3.00 1.86
N MET A 29 2.68 -1.78 1.38
CA MET A 29 3.66 -0.69 1.35
C MET A 29 4.18 -0.32 2.75
N LYS A 30 3.33 -0.42 3.77
CA LYS A 30 3.67 -0.09 5.17
C LYS A 30 4.01 -1.32 6.02
N GLU A 31 4.00 -2.51 5.43
CA GLU A 31 4.13 -3.77 6.17
C GLU A 31 5.58 -3.99 6.64
N LEU A 32 5.82 -3.61 7.89
CA LEU A 32 7.13 -3.67 8.53
C LEU A 32 7.60 -5.09 8.89
N PRO A 33 6.77 -5.99 9.48
CA PRO A 33 7.21 -7.31 9.90
C PRO A 33 7.72 -8.18 8.74
N ALA A 34 6.96 -8.22 7.65
CA ALA A 34 7.32 -9.01 6.47
C ALA A 34 8.58 -8.47 5.79
N THR A 35 8.73 -7.15 5.70
CA THR A 35 9.91 -6.52 5.09
C THR A 35 11.16 -6.74 5.94
N LEU A 36 11.07 -6.72 7.27
CA LEU A 36 12.19 -7.10 8.14
C LEU A 36 12.56 -8.58 8.03
N ALA A 37 11.59 -9.47 7.88
CA ALA A 37 11.82 -10.91 7.78
C ALA A 37 12.42 -11.35 6.43
N LEU A 38 12.06 -10.66 5.34
CA LEU A 38 12.46 -10.99 3.97
C LEU A 38 13.53 -10.04 3.39
N ARG A 39 13.98 -9.07 4.18
CA ARG A 39 14.98 -8.07 3.79
C ARG A 39 16.25 -8.77 3.26
N PRO A 40 16.65 -8.55 1.99
CA PRO A 40 17.96 -8.96 1.52
C PRO A 40 19.04 -8.04 2.13
N PHE A 41 20.29 -8.49 2.09
CA PHE A 41 21.41 -7.65 2.53
C PHE A 41 21.48 -6.35 1.69
N ASP A 42 21.80 -5.24 2.35
CA ASP A 42 21.95 -3.89 1.76
C ASP A 42 20.69 -3.26 1.12
N PHE A 43 19.48 -3.76 1.40
CA PHE A 43 18.25 -3.14 0.91
C PHE A 43 17.27 -2.80 2.04
N ASP A 44 17.07 -1.51 2.27
CA ASP A 44 16.08 -1.01 3.22
C ASP A 44 14.91 -0.34 2.49
N THR A 45 13.69 -0.79 2.79
CA THR A 45 12.46 -0.14 2.33
C THR A 45 12.24 1.19 3.07
N LEU A 46 11.40 2.08 2.53
CA LEU A 46 11.04 3.33 3.21
C LEU A 46 10.47 3.08 4.62
N ALA A 47 9.70 1.99 4.80
CA ALA A 47 9.15 1.61 6.09
C ALA A 47 10.26 1.22 7.09
N VAL A 48 11.25 0.44 6.63
CA VAL A 48 12.40 0.03 7.45
C VAL A 48 13.31 1.21 7.78
N GLN A 49 13.59 2.11 6.83
CA GLN A 49 14.36 3.33 7.10
C GLN A 49 13.67 4.24 8.12
N THR A 50 12.37 4.47 7.95
CA THR A 50 11.58 5.27 8.90
C THR A 50 11.62 4.66 10.29
N PHE A 51 11.45 3.34 10.38
CA PHE A 51 11.50 2.61 11.65
C PHE A 51 12.87 2.70 12.33
N ASN A 52 13.96 2.50 11.58
CA ASN A 52 15.32 2.57 12.12
C ASN A 52 15.66 3.99 12.62
N LEU A 53 15.38 5.02 11.81
CA LEU A 53 15.64 6.42 12.19
C LEU A 53 14.79 6.86 13.39
N ALA A 54 13.53 6.41 13.46
CA ALA A 54 12.67 6.68 14.62
C ALA A 54 13.16 5.94 15.88
N LYS A 55 13.63 4.69 15.73
CA LYS A 55 14.22 3.90 16.81
C LYS A 55 15.51 4.52 17.34
N ASP A 56 16.28 5.16 16.48
CA ASP A 56 17.50 5.89 16.83
C ASP A 56 17.21 7.32 17.36
N GLU A 57 15.95 7.65 17.67
CA GLU A 57 15.47 8.97 18.12
C GLU A 57 15.73 10.13 17.13
N ARG A 58 16.10 9.82 15.88
CA ARG A 58 16.36 10.80 14.81
C ARG A 58 15.08 11.18 14.06
N LEU A 59 14.11 11.72 14.79
CA LEU A 59 12.77 12.04 14.27
C LEU A 59 12.78 12.99 13.08
N ALA A 60 13.69 13.97 13.07
CA ALA A 60 13.84 14.91 11.96
C ALA A 60 14.18 14.20 10.65
N GLU A 61 15.05 13.20 10.69
CA GLU A 61 15.46 12.45 9.52
C GLU A 61 14.44 11.37 9.14
N ALA A 62 13.77 10.76 10.13
CA ALA A 62 12.66 9.84 9.91
C ALA A 62 11.45 10.52 9.23
N SER A 63 11.31 11.84 9.37
CA SER A 63 10.19 12.58 8.79
C SER A 63 10.13 12.50 7.26
N LEU A 64 11.28 12.52 6.59
CA LEU A 64 11.35 12.48 5.13
C LEU A 64 10.83 11.16 4.53
N PRO A 65 11.34 9.97 4.93
CA PRO A 65 10.81 8.71 4.43
C PRO A 65 9.36 8.47 4.90
N ALA A 66 8.97 8.93 6.08
CA ALA A 66 7.57 8.87 6.54
C ALA A 66 6.63 9.69 5.62
N LEU A 67 7.01 10.92 5.28
CA LEU A 67 6.24 11.77 4.37
C LEU A 67 6.17 11.16 2.97
N ALA A 68 7.24 10.54 2.48
CA ALA A 68 7.22 9.84 1.20
C ALA A 68 6.20 8.68 1.20
N ILE A 69 6.15 7.87 2.26
CA ILE A 69 5.14 6.80 2.42
C ILE A 69 3.73 7.39 2.39
N VAL A 70 3.50 8.49 3.12
CA VAL A 70 2.20 9.17 3.17
C VAL A 70 1.79 9.69 1.79
N LEU A 71 2.67 10.37 1.07
CA LEU A 71 2.40 10.90 -0.28
C LEU A 71 2.05 9.79 -1.27
N VAL A 72 2.80 8.69 -1.26
CA VAL A 72 2.54 7.55 -2.16
C VAL A 72 1.23 6.84 -1.77
N GLY A 73 0.95 6.70 -0.47
CA GLY A 73 -0.27 6.08 0.05
C GLY A 73 -1.53 6.92 -0.18
N LEU A 74 -1.40 8.24 -0.26
CA LEU A 74 -2.52 9.16 -0.49
C LEU A 74 -3.14 8.99 -1.88
N ILE A 75 -2.35 8.66 -2.90
CA ILE A 75 -2.82 8.48 -4.28
C ILE A 75 -3.92 7.40 -4.37
N PRO A 76 -3.67 6.12 -3.99
CA PRO A 76 -4.67 5.07 -4.07
C PRO A 76 -5.86 5.31 -3.13
N VAL A 77 -5.63 5.88 -1.94
CA VAL A 77 -6.70 6.22 -0.99
C VAL A 77 -7.63 7.30 -1.58
N TYR A 78 -7.07 8.34 -2.19
CA TYR A 78 -7.86 9.40 -2.84
C TYR A 78 -8.67 8.85 -4.01
N LEU A 79 -8.07 8.01 -4.85
CA LEU A 79 -8.77 7.37 -5.97
C LEU A 79 -9.93 6.50 -5.49
N LEU A 80 -9.72 5.73 -4.42
CA LEU A 80 -10.75 4.90 -3.81
C LEU A 80 -11.89 5.76 -3.25
N ALA A 81 -11.56 6.77 -2.43
CA ALA A 81 -12.54 7.69 -1.86
C ALA A 81 -13.40 8.38 -2.95
N ARG A 82 -12.76 8.82 -4.04
CA ARG A 82 -13.44 9.41 -5.20
C ARG A 82 -14.34 8.43 -5.93
N SER A 83 -13.93 7.16 -6.06
CA SER A 83 -14.76 6.13 -6.70
C SER A 83 -16.00 5.77 -5.87
N MET A 84 -15.89 5.79 -4.54
CA MET A 84 -17.00 5.54 -3.63
C MET A 84 -17.99 6.70 -3.63
N ALA A 85 -17.51 7.94 -3.61
CA ALA A 85 -18.36 9.14 -3.63
C ALA A 85 -19.13 9.36 -4.94
N ARG A 86 -18.77 8.64 -6.02
CA ARG A 86 -19.44 8.70 -7.32
C ARG A 86 -20.51 7.62 -7.53
N ARG A 87 -20.65 6.68 -6.59
CA ARG A 87 -21.74 5.70 -6.55
C ARG A 87 -22.86 6.21 -5.65
#